data_AF-A0A6V7LBH8-F1
#
_entry.id   AF-A0A6V7LBH8-F1
#
_cell.length_a   1.000
_cell.length_b   1.000
_cell.length_c   1.000
_cell.angle_alpha   90.00
_cell.angle_beta   90.00
_cell.angle_gamma   90.00
#
_symmetry.space_group_name_H-M   'P 1'
#
loop_
_entity.id
_entity.type
_entity.pdbx_description
1 polymer ?
#
loop_
_entity_poly.entity_id
_entity_poly.type
_entity_poly.pdbx_seq_one_letter_code
_entity_poly.pdbx_strand_id
1 'polypeptide(L)' 'CGWDHLYIYDGDSVEAPLLGVFTGLMHKDGYHIRRVPEVIARSGSVFLHFYSDVAYNMSGFNITYKVNACPSR' A
#
# COMPACT_ATOMS: atom_id res chain seq x y z
N CYS A 1 18.37 -3.49 7.04
CA CYS A 1 17.40 -2.48 6.61
C CYS A 1 16.15 -2.65 7.48
N GLY A 2 16.09 -2.00 8.64
CA GLY A 2 15.05 -2.20 9.67
C GLY A 2 14.18 -0.96 9.75
N TRP A 3 13.26 -0.82 8.80
CA TRP A 3 12.26 0.23 8.78
C TRP A 3 10.93 -0.40 8.36
N ASP A 4 9.83 0.32 8.56
CA ASP A 4 8.49 -0.15 8.24
C ASP A 4 8.18 0.01 6.75
N HIS A 5 7.60 -1.03 6.14
CA HIS A 5 7.23 -1.05 4.73
C HIS A 5 5.85 -1.67 4.51
N LEU A 6 5.04 -1.04 3.65
CA LEU A 6 3.78 -1.57 3.15
C LEU A 6 3.93 -1.90 1.67
N TYR A 7 3.84 -3.20 1.34
CA TYR A 7 3.84 -3.72 -0.02
C TYR A 7 2.40 -3.95 -0.47
N ILE A 8 2.09 -3.58 -1.71
CA ILE A 8 0.78 -3.77 -2.33
C ILE A 8 0.94 -4.61 -3.60
N TYR A 9 0.23 -5.74 -3.68
CA TYR A 9 0.30 -6.68 -4.79
C TYR A 9 -1.06 -6.80 -5.50
N ASP A 10 -1.04 -6.97 -6.83
CA ASP A 10 -2.21 -7.20 -7.69
C ASP A 10 -2.59 -8.68 -7.74
N GLY A 11 -3.14 -9.19 -6.64
CA GLY A 11 -3.54 -10.59 -6.52
C GLY A 11 -3.91 -10.96 -5.10
N ASP A 12 -3.84 -12.25 -4.79
CA ASP A 12 -4.22 -12.85 -3.51
C ASP A 12 -3.04 -13.23 -2.62
N SER A 13 -1.80 -13.01 -3.09
CA SER A 13 -0.59 -13.56 -2.49
C SER A 13 0.65 -12.70 -2.76
N VAL A 14 1.78 -13.03 -2.12
CA VAL A 14 3.06 -12.31 -2.29
C VAL A 14 3.74 -12.63 -3.62
N GLU A 15 3.31 -13.70 -4.29
CA GLU A 15 3.74 -14.11 -5.61
C GLU A 15 3.10 -13.29 -6.73
N ALA A 16 2.04 -12.53 -6.41
CA ALA A 16 1.35 -11.67 -7.36
C ALA A 16 2.20 -10.45 -7.78
N PRO A 17 1.86 -9.76 -8.88
CA PRO A 17 2.61 -8.59 -9.33
C PRO A 17 2.61 -7.45 -8.29
N LEU A 18 3.80 -6.94 -7.93
CA LEU A 18 3.94 -5.82 -6.99
C LEU A 18 3.53 -4.50 -7.66
N LEU A 19 2.53 -3.82 -7.09
CA LEU A 19 2.04 -2.52 -7.55
C LEU A 19 2.80 -1.34 -6.94
N GLY A 20 3.27 -1.47 -5.70
CA GLY A 20 3.99 -0.40 -5.03
C GLY A 20 4.46 -0.77 -3.62
N VAL A 21 5.45 0.00 -3.14
CA VAL A 21 5.99 -0.10 -1.79
C VAL A 21 5.95 1.28 -1.15
N PHE A 22 5.36 1.37 0.03
CA PHE A 22 5.16 2.60 0.77
C PHE A 22 5.86 2.53 2.13
N THR A 23 6.39 3.65 2.60
CA THR A 23 7.02 3.78 3.92
C THR A 23 6.84 5.20 4.46
N GLY A 24 6.66 5.33 5.78
CA GLY A 24 6.70 6.60 6.51
C GLY A 24 5.78 7.73 6.02
N LEU A 25 6.12 8.95 6.41
CA LEU A 25 5.62 10.18 5.78
C LEU A 25 6.38 10.35 4.47
N MET A 26 5.70 10.19 3.33
CA MET A 26 6.28 10.33 1.99
C MET A 26 7.00 11.68 1.87
N HIS A 27 8.32 11.67 2.06
CA HIS A 27 9.16 12.87 2.01
C HIS A 27 9.99 12.76 0.75
N LYS A 28 9.76 13.67 -0.20
CA LYS A 28 10.65 13.80 -1.35
C LYS A 28 11.17 15.23 -1.36
N ASP A 29 12.49 15.37 -1.26
CA ASP A 29 13.20 16.64 -1.42
C ASP A 29 12.69 17.79 -0.53
N GLY A 30 12.36 17.51 0.73
CA GLY A 30 11.83 18.51 1.69
C GLY A 30 10.36 18.89 1.49
N TYR A 31 9.67 18.24 0.55
CA TYR A 31 8.23 18.36 0.37
C TYR A 31 7.54 17.17 1.04
N HIS A 32 6.66 17.46 2.00
CA HIS A 32 5.69 16.48 2.47
C HIS A 32 4.77 16.13 1.28
N ILE A 33 4.94 14.95 0.69
CA ILE A 33 3.95 14.39 -0.23
C ILE A 33 2.72 14.10 0.63
N ARG A 34 1.82 15.09 0.71
CA ARG A 34 0.58 15.02 1.50
C ARG A 34 -0.41 13.97 0.95
N ARG A 35 -0.17 13.42 -0.24
CA ARG A 35 -1.08 12.47 -0.91
C ARG A 35 -0.31 11.35 -1.58
N VAL A 36 -0.57 10.13 -1.12
CA VAL A 36 -0.15 8.89 -1.76
C VAL A 36 -0.92 8.76 -3.10
N PRO A 37 -0.26 8.43 -4.22
CA PRO A 37 -0.96 8.19 -5.48
C PRO A 37 -1.94 7.03 -5.36
N GLU A 38 -3.04 7.09 -6.10
CA GLU A 38 -4.02 6.01 -6.16
C GLU A 38 -3.39 4.75 -6.77
N VAL A 39 -3.61 3.61 -6.13
CA VAL A 39 -3.13 2.30 -6.60
C VAL A 39 -4.30 1.54 -7.21
N ILE A 40 -4.14 1.11 -8.46
CA ILE A 40 -5.18 0.41 -9.22
C ILE A 40 -4.72 -1.03 -9.47
N ALA A 41 -5.47 -1.99 -8.94
CA ALA A 41 -5.32 -3.41 -9.20
C ALA A 41 -6.29 -3.87 -10.29
N ARG A 42 -5.88 -4.84 -11.12
CA ARG A 42 -6.66 -5.33 -12.27
C ARG A 42 -7.03 -6.80 -12.15
N SER A 43 -6.40 -7.56 -11.25
CA SER A 43 -6.72 -8.98 -11.01
C SER A 43 -8.09 -9.20 -10.38
N GLY A 44 -8.68 -8.17 -9.77
CA GLY A 44 -9.91 -8.26 -8.98
C GLY A 44 -9.66 -8.53 -7.49
N SER A 45 -8.40 -8.70 -7.09
CA SER A 45 -7.97 -8.89 -5.71
C SER A 45 -6.73 -8.05 -5.40
N VAL A 46 -6.51 -7.73 -4.13
CA VAL A 46 -5.32 -7.01 -3.67
C VAL A 46 -4.80 -7.66 -2.41
N PHE A 47 -3.50 -7.93 -2.38
CA PHE A 47 -2.80 -8.43 -1.21
C PHE A 47 -1.93 -7.32 -0.62
N LEU A 48 -2.11 -7.04 0.67
CA LEU A 48 -1.36 -6.04 1.42
C LEU A 48 -0.43 -6.75 2.39
N HIS A 49 0.86 -6.46 2.32
CA HIS A 49 1.87 -6.99 3.24
C HIS A 49 2.54 -5.84 3.99
N PHE A 50 2.27 -5.75 5.29
CA PHE A 50 2.94 -4.79 6.16
C PHE A 50 4.05 -5.48 6.94
N TYR A 51 5.27 -4.99 6.75
CA TYR A 51 6.45 -5.38 7.52
C TYR A 51 6.81 -4.24 8.47
N SER A 52 7.05 -4.57 9.74
CA SER A 52 7.53 -3.64 10.76
C SER A 52 8.66 -4.28 11.56
N ASP A 53 9.56 -3.46 12.07
CA ASP A 53 10.65 -3.91 12.94
C ASP A 53 10.30 -3.74 14.43
N VAL A 54 11.31 -3.82 15.31
CA VAL A 54 11.12 -3.76 16.77
C VAL A 54 11.23 -2.34 17.35
N ALA A 55 11.42 -1.30 16.52
CA ALA A 55 11.79 0.03 16.97
C ALA A 55 10.90 1.15 16.38
N TYR A 56 10.68 2.21 17.17
CA TYR A 56 10.02 3.47 16.77
C TYR A 56 8.71 3.34 15.97
N ASN A 57 7.58 3.32 16.68
CA ASN A 57 6.27 3.31 16.04
C ASN A 57 5.81 4.71 15.58
N MET A 58 4.96 4.71 14.55
CA MET A 58 4.25 5.90 14.06
C MET A 58 2.75 5.60 13.98
N SER A 59 1.94 6.57 13.51
CA SER A 59 0.47 6.44 13.41
C SER A 59 -0.02 5.35 12.44
N GLY A 60 0.86 4.75 11.65
CA GLY A 60 0.50 3.75 10.62
C GLY A 60 -0.15 4.39 9.40
N PHE A 61 -1.09 3.66 8.78
CA PHE A 61 -1.75 4.03 7.54
C PHE A 61 -3.27 3.84 7.62
N ASN A 62 -4.01 4.56 6.77
CA ASN A 62 -5.44 4.37 6.57
C ASN A 62 -5.70 4.17 5.08
N ILE A 63 -6.35 3.06 4.72
CA ILE A 63 -6.63 2.69 3.32
C ILE A 63 -8.13 2.66 3.13
N THR A 64 -8.61 3.41 2.14
CA THR A 64 -9.96 3.27 1.60
C THR A 64 -9.83 2.68 0.21
N TYR A 65 -10.59 1.62 -0.06
CA TYR A 65 -10.62 0.98 -1.38
C TYR A 65 -12.02 1.07 -1.98
N LYS A 66 -12.08 1.05 -3.31
CA LYS A 66 -13.33 0.96 -4.07
C LYS A 66 -13.15 -0.09 -5.15
N VAL A 67 -14.11 -1.00 -5.24
CA VAL A 67 -14.19 -1.96 -6.33
C VAL A 67 -15.15 -1.41 -7.37
N ASN A 68 -14.64 -1.16 -8.57
CA ASN A 68 -15.48 -0.81 -9.72
C ASN A 68 -16.05 -2.11 -10.32
N ALA A 69 -16.96 -2.75 -9.59
CA ALA A 69 -17.73 -3.86 -10.11
C ALA A 69 -19.01 -3.33 -10.78
N CYS A 70 -19.38 -3.92 -11.92
CA CYS A 70 -20.74 -3.76 -12.42
C CYS A 70 -21.71 -4.37 -11.39
N PRO A 71 -22.86 -3.74 -11.09
CA PRO A 71 -23.86 -4.34 -10.21
C PRO A 71 -24.28 -5.70 -10.79
N SER A 72 -23.98 -6.79 -10.10
CA SER A 72 -24.57 -8.09 -10.43
C SER A 72 -26.01 -8.08 -9.96
N ARG A 73 -26.93 -8.28 -10.91
CA ARG A 73 -28.38 -8.30 -10.72
C ARG A 73 -28.83 -9.48 -9.87
#